data_AF-A0A656XZE8-F1
#
_entry.id   AF-A0A656XZE8-F1
#
_cell.length_a   1.000
_cell.length_b   1.000
_cell.length_c   1.000
_cell.angle_alpha   90.00
_cell.angle_beta   90.00
_cell.angle_gamma   90.00
#
_symmetry.space_group_name_H-M   'P 1'
#
loop_
_entity.id
_entity.type
_entity.pdbx_description
1 polymer ?
#
loop_
_entity_poly.entity_id
_entity_poly.type
_entity_poly.pdbx_seq_one_letter_code
_entity_poly.pdbx_strand_id
1 'polypeptide(L)'
;MPAPETPAGPALATVRHRLGVAPPDLFEPGVVVPALVADLAIELDGTLLDADSLVRLDDDLSHGPATPHDVIVTRRVLVGLVCWLVLDPDVRTDPGVREAIAQVGGPTRWMLRIVTDVQRELVGLRADKDWVLRDEGREELARAFLRFAGVLPAGEAAAAAQDRWLAVSTAYQRDLVRAMAVEQARAEELERALAAQKAKEAAAQYANY
;
A
#
# COMPACT_ATOMS: atom_id res chain seq x y z
N MET A 1 -4.91 7.65 -27.92
CA MET A 1 -5.56 6.42 -27.45
C MET A 1 -6.05 6.65 -26.04
N PRO A 2 -7.30 6.30 -25.68
CA PRO A 2 -7.74 6.29 -24.28
C PRO A 2 -6.88 5.28 -23.50
N ALA A 3 -6.60 5.58 -22.23
CA ALA A 3 -5.95 4.63 -21.33
C ALA A 3 -6.80 3.35 -21.25
N PRO A 4 -6.19 2.16 -21.15
CA PRO A 4 -6.95 0.93 -20.96
C PRO A 4 -7.82 1.06 -19.70
N GLU A 5 -9.08 0.68 -19.83
CA GLU A 5 -10.02 0.65 -18.70
C GLU A 5 -9.57 -0.43 -17.70
N THR A 6 -9.57 -0.11 -16.41
CA THR A 6 -9.18 -1.07 -15.37
C THR A 6 -10.20 -2.21 -15.33
N PRO A 7 -9.78 -3.47 -15.50
CA PRO A 7 -10.72 -4.59 -15.53
C PRO A 7 -11.37 -4.83 -14.16
N ALA A 8 -12.58 -5.37 -14.18
CA ALA A 8 -13.25 -5.84 -12.97
C ALA A 8 -12.61 -7.15 -12.49
N GLY A 9 -12.13 -7.16 -11.25
CA GLY A 9 -11.55 -8.32 -10.58
C GLY A 9 -12.50 -8.97 -9.57
N PRO A 10 -11.95 -9.72 -8.59
CA PRO A 10 -12.73 -10.41 -7.59
C PRO A 10 -13.61 -9.49 -6.72
N ALA A 11 -14.66 -10.06 -6.15
CA ALA A 11 -15.46 -9.35 -5.16
C ALA A 11 -14.61 -9.04 -3.91
N LEU A 12 -14.74 -7.82 -3.39
CA LEU A 12 -14.02 -7.39 -2.17
C LEU A 12 -14.28 -8.33 -0.99
N ALA A 13 -15.51 -8.85 -0.87
CA ALA A 13 -15.89 -9.79 0.17
C ALA A 13 -15.09 -11.10 0.11
N THR A 14 -14.78 -11.60 -1.09
CA THR A 14 -13.96 -12.80 -1.29
C THR A 14 -12.54 -12.58 -0.78
N VAL A 15 -11.90 -11.47 -1.18
CA VAL A 15 -10.54 -11.12 -0.74
C VAL A 15 -10.49 -10.91 0.78
N ARG A 16 -11.49 -10.21 1.34
CA ARG A 16 -11.58 -9.99 2.80
C ARG A 16 -11.80 -11.30 3.57
N HIS A 17 -12.62 -12.20 3.04
CA HIS A 17 -12.82 -13.52 3.63
C HIS A 17 -11.52 -14.32 3.63
N ARG A 18 -10.79 -14.32 2.51
CA ARG A 18 -9.49 -14.98 2.37
C ARG A 18 -8.46 -14.46 3.37
N LEU A 19 -8.41 -13.14 3.61
CA LEU A 19 -7.58 -12.54 4.66
C LEU A 19 -7.99 -12.99 6.06
N GLY A 20 -9.30 -13.11 6.33
CA GLY A 20 -9.81 -13.56 7.63
C GLY A 20 -9.47 -15.01 7.97
N VAL A 21 -9.11 -15.84 6.97
CA VAL A 21 -8.68 -17.23 7.14
C VAL A 21 -7.18 -17.42 6.88
N ALA A 22 -6.40 -16.34 6.90
CA ALA A 22 -4.95 -16.41 6.73
C ALA A 22 -4.31 -17.31 7.82
N PRO A 23 -3.39 -18.22 7.45
CA PRO A 23 -2.79 -19.13 8.40
C PRO A 23 -1.95 -18.36 9.44
N PRO A 24 -2.01 -18.76 10.73
CA PRO A 24 -1.27 -18.09 11.80
C PRO A 24 0.25 -18.16 11.59
N ASP A 25 0.72 -19.19 10.87
CA ASP A 25 2.13 -19.40 10.54
C ASP A 25 2.75 -18.21 9.80
N LEU A 26 1.97 -17.41 9.06
CA LEU A 26 2.46 -16.21 8.37
C LEU A 26 2.96 -15.11 9.31
N PHE A 27 2.60 -15.18 10.59
CA PHE A 27 3.00 -14.23 11.63
C PHE A 27 4.19 -14.73 12.45
N GLU A 28 4.69 -15.93 12.17
CA GLU A 28 5.79 -16.52 12.92
C GLU A 28 7.15 -15.91 12.51
N PRO A 29 8.02 -15.54 13.47
CA PRO A 29 9.32 -14.93 13.16
C PRO A 29 10.25 -15.78 12.27
N GLY A 30 10.01 -17.10 12.22
CA GLY A 30 10.78 -18.05 11.43
C GLY A 30 10.46 -18.07 9.93
N VAL A 31 9.41 -17.36 9.49
CA VAL A 31 9.05 -17.31 8.07
C VAL A 31 10.10 -16.52 7.28
N VAL A 32 10.74 -17.21 6.33
CA VAL A 32 11.67 -16.60 5.38
C VAL A 32 10.88 -16.09 4.18
N VAL A 33 10.40 -14.85 4.28
CA VAL A 33 9.52 -14.23 3.27
C VAL A 33 10.14 -14.20 1.85
N PRO A 34 11.44 -13.92 1.65
CA PRO A 34 12.04 -14.03 0.32
C PRO A 34 11.94 -15.43 -0.29
N ALA A 35 12.05 -16.48 0.53
CA ALA A 35 11.87 -17.87 0.06
C ALA A 35 10.40 -18.14 -0.31
N LEU A 36 9.45 -17.66 0.49
CA LEU A 36 8.02 -17.74 0.17
C LEU A 36 7.69 -17.09 -1.19
N VAL A 37 8.27 -15.93 -1.48
CA VAL A 37 8.10 -15.24 -2.77
C VAL A 37 8.73 -16.02 -3.92
N ALA A 38 9.91 -16.63 -3.70
CA ALA A 38 10.57 -17.49 -4.68
C ALA A 38 9.75 -18.73 -5.00
N ASP A 39 9.24 -19.43 -3.98
CA ASP A 39 8.40 -20.61 -4.14
C ASP A 39 7.10 -20.27 -4.89
N LEU A 40 6.52 -19.11 -4.58
CA LEU A 40 5.33 -18.63 -5.28
C LEU A 40 5.61 -18.32 -6.76
N ALA A 41 6.76 -17.75 -7.10
CA ALA A 41 7.13 -17.52 -8.51
C ALA A 41 7.21 -18.83 -9.30
N ILE A 42 7.77 -19.88 -8.70
CA ILE A 42 7.82 -21.23 -9.27
C ILE A 42 6.40 -21.78 -9.46
N GLU A 43 5.55 -21.67 -8.45
CA GLU A 43 4.16 -22.15 -8.50
C GLU A 43 3.30 -21.41 -9.54
N LEU A 44 3.57 -20.11 -9.76
CA LEU A 44 2.78 -19.28 -10.67
C LEU A 44 3.09 -19.55 -12.14
N ASP A 45 4.36 -19.57 -12.51
CA ASP A 45 4.77 -19.72 -13.92
C ASP A 45 6.13 -20.42 -14.11
N GLY A 46 6.66 -21.07 -13.07
CA GLY A 46 7.94 -21.79 -13.12
C GLY A 46 9.16 -20.86 -13.08
N THR A 47 8.98 -19.57 -12.79
CA THR A 47 10.09 -18.62 -12.74
C THR A 47 10.99 -18.89 -11.53
N LEU A 48 12.28 -19.07 -11.79
CA LEU A 48 13.33 -19.09 -10.76
C LEU A 48 13.85 -17.66 -10.56
N LEU A 49 13.63 -17.11 -9.36
CA LEU A 49 14.20 -15.81 -9.00
C LEU A 49 15.72 -15.95 -8.80
N ASP A 50 16.48 -15.06 -9.41
CA ASP A 50 17.93 -15.02 -9.21
C ASP A 50 18.31 -14.49 -7.81
N ALA A 51 19.55 -14.77 -7.41
CA ALA A 51 20.05 -14.38 -6.08
C ALA A 51 19.99 -12.85 -5.88
N ASP A 52 20.29 -12.06 -6.91
CA ASP A 52 20.27 -10.60 -6.83
C ASP A 52 18.86 -10.06 -6.55
N SER A 53 17.84 -10.67 -7.15
CA SER A 53 16.43 -10.33 -6.95
C SER A 53 15.98 -10.64 -5.53
N LEU A 54 16.42 -11.78 -4.97
CA LEU A 54 16.11 -12.16 -3.60
C LEU A 54 16.81 -11.27 -2.58
N VAL A 55 18.06 -10.88 -2.83
CA VAL A 55 18.80 -9.91 -2.00
C VAL A 55 18.10 -8.56 -2.00
N ARG A 56 17.71 -8.05 -3.18
CA ARG A 56 16.98 -6.77 -3.27
C ARG A 56 15.64 -6.80 -2.52
N LEU A 57 14.93 -7.93 -2.58
CA LEU A 57 13.69 -8.11 -1.83
C LEU A 57 13.95 -8.09 -0.32
N ASP A 58 14.96 -8.82 0.17
CA ASP A 58 15.30 -8.84 1.60
C ASP A 58 15.78 -7.47 2.11
N ASP A 59 16.54 -6.73 1.28
CA ASP A 59 16.95 -5.35 1.56
C ASP A 59 15.73 -4.41 1.66
N ASP A 60 14.77 -4.52 0.74
CA ASP A 60 13.54 -3.72 0.74
C ASP A 60 12.66 -4.02 1.96
N LEU A 61 12.63 -5.28 2.41
CA LEU A 61 11.91 -5.72 3.60
C LEU A 61 12.59 -5.29 4.91
N SER A 62 13.91 -5.16 4.93
CA SER A 62 14.68 -4.79 6.12
C SER A 62 14.86 -3.27 6.28
N HIS A 63 14.75 -2.53 5.16
CA HIS A 63 14.93 -1.10 5.00
C HIS A 63 15.96 -0.41 5.92
N GLY A 64 17.21 -0.85 5.88
CA GLY A 64 18.35 -0.13 6.47
C GLY A 64 18.62 -0.37 7.97
N PRO A 65 19.85 -0.07 8.44
CA PRO A 65 20.35 -0.53 9.74
C PRO A 65 19.65 0.08 10.97
N ALA A 66 18.84 1.11 10.78
CA ALA A 66 18.13 1.81 11.86
C ALA A 66 16.60 1.58 11.84
N THR A 67 16.09 0.72 10.96
CA THR A 67 14.65 0.49 10.89
C THR A 67 14.17 -0.28 12.12
N PRO A 68 13.11 0.21 12.81
CA PRO A 68 12.54 -0.47 13.95
C PRO A 68 12.13 -1.92 13.62
N HIS A 69 12.35 -2.85 14.55
CA HIS A 69 12.11 -4.26 14.31
C HIS A 69 10.63 -4.57 13.98
N ASP A 70 9.69 -3.88 14.63
CA ASP A 70 8.25 -3.98 14.39
C ASP A 70 7.85 -3.59 12.96
N VAL A 71 8.56 -2.60 12.39
CA VAL A 71 8.39 -2.19 10.99
C VAL A 71 8.82 -3.32 10.04
N ILE A 72 9.98 -3.94 10.29
CA ILE A 72 10.48 -5.08 9.49
C ILE A 72 9.50 -6.26 9.55
N VAL A 73 9.01 -6.59 10.76
CA VAL A 73 8.02 -7.66 10.95
C VAL A 73 6.75 -7.36 10.17
N THR A 74 6.26 -6.12 10.23
CA THR A 74 5.02 -5.72 9.53
C THR A 74 5.19 -5.80 8.01
N ARG A 75 6.34 -5.37 7.45
CA ARG A 75 6.62 -5.52 6.01
C ARG A 75 6.59 -6.98 5.57
N ARG A 76 7.23 -7.86 6.36
CA ARG A 76 7.28 -9.30 6.11
C ARG A 76 5.88 -9.93 6.14
N VAL A 77 5.08 -9.59 7.15
CA VAL A 77 3.69 -10.07 7.27
C VAL A 77 2.83 -9.58 6.10
N LEU A 78 2.94 -8.32 5.70
CA LEU A 78 2.22 -7.79 4.54
C LEU A 78 2.53 -8.55 3.26
N VAL A 79 3.82 -8.84 2.99
CA VAL A 79 4.20 -9.67 1.83
C VAL A 79 3.67 -11.09 1.95
N GLY A 80 3.75 -11.72 3.12
CA GLY A 80 3.18 -13.05 3.35
C GLY A 80 1.66 -13.11 3.09
N LEU A 81 0.92 -12.10 3.55
CA LEU A 81 -0.51 -11.97 3.29
C LEU A 81 -0.82 -11.74 1.81
N VAL A 82 0.00 -10.97 1.09
CA VAL A 82 -0.13 -10.82 -0.36
C VAL A 82 0.13 -12.16 -1.06
N CYS A 83 1.17 -12.91 -0.70
CA CYS A 83 1.42 -14.25 -1.24
C CYS A 83 0.23 -15.19 -1.00
N TRP A 84 -0.36 -15.13 0.19
CA TRP A 84 -1.56 -15.90 0.55
C TRP A 84 -2.79 -15.57 -0.31
N LEU A 85 -2.97 -14.29 -0.65
CA LEU A 85 -4.03 -13.83 -1.57
C LEU A 85 -3.75 -14.24 -3.01
N VAL A 86 -2.51 -14.11 -3.47
CA VAL A 86 -2.11 -14.49 -4.83
C VAL A 86 -2.28 -15.99 -5.06
N LEU A 87 -2.11 -16.83 -4.04
CA LEU A 87 -2.34 -18.28 -4.13
C LEU A 87 -3.82 -18.68 -4.20
N ASP A 88 -4.75 -17.77 -3.89
CA ASP A 88 -6.17 -18.06 -3.90
C ASP A 88 -6.65 -18.40 -5.33
N PRO A 89 -7.21 -19.61 -5.57
CA PRO A 89 -7.74 -19.97 -6.88
C PRO A 89 -8.79 -18.97 -7.41
N ASP A 90 -9.61 -18.40 -6.53
CA ASP A 90 -10.64 -17.43 -6.93
C ASP A 90 -10.02 -16.12 -7.44
N VAL A 91 -8.84 -15.75 -6.92
CA VAL A 91 -8.08 -14.59 -7.41
C VAL A 91 -7.34 -14.94 -8.70
N ARG A 92 -6.65 -16.08 -8.78
CA ARG A 92 -5.84 -16.43 -9.96
C ARG A 92 -6.66 -16.71 -11.20
N THR A 93 -7.85 -17.29 -11.03
CA THR A 93 -8.71 -17.69 -12.15
C THR A 93 -9.67 -16.59 -12.58
N ASP A 94 -9.77 -15.51 -11.80
CA ASP A 94 -10.58 -14.35 -12.13
C ASP A 94 -10.16 -13.73 -13.49
N PRO A 95 -11.10 -13.51 -14.43
CA PRO A 95 -10.79 -12.99 -15.74
C PRO A 95 -10.07 -11.62 -15.73
N GLY A 96 -10.46 -10.71 -14.83
CA GLY A 96 -9.86 -9.38 -14.76
C GLY A 96 -8.45 -9.43 -14.20
N VAL A 97 -8.18 -10.32 -13.24
CA VAL A 97 -6.82 -10.57 -12.75
C VAL A 97 -5.95 -11.16 -13.86
N ARG A 98 -6.47 -12.13 -14.63
CA ARG A 98 -5.74 -12.70 -15.78
C ARG A 98 -5.42 -11.65 -16.84
N GLU A 99 -6.34 -10.73 -17.11
CA GLU A 99 -6.11 -9.60 -17.99
C GLU A 99 -5.01 -8.68 -17.44
N ALA A 100 -5.10 -8.30 -16.16
CA ALA A 100 -4.11 -7.45 -15.51
C ALA A 100 -2.70 -8.10 -15.54
N ILE A 101 -2.61 -9.41 -15.29
CA ILE A 101 -1.37 -10.20 -15.41
C ILE A 101 -0.79 -10.11 -16.82
N ALA A 102 -1.63 -10.25 -17.86
CA ALA A 102 -1.20 -10.17 -19.24
C ALA A 102 -0.65 -8.77 -19.59
N GLN A 103 -1.25 -7.71 -19.04
CA GLN A 103 -0.81 -6.33 -19.27
C GLN A 103 0.58 -6.02 -18.70
N VAL A 104 0.97 -6.63 -17.57
CA VAL A 104 2.32 -6.46 -17.00
C VAL A 104 3.35 -7.45 -17.53
N GLY A 105 2.93 -8.47 -18.28
CA GLY A 105 3.83 -9.41 -18.93
C GLY A 105 4.18 -10.66 -18.11
N GLY A 106 3.29 -11.08 -17.21
CA GLY A 106 3.36 -12.41 -16.59
C GLY A 106 3.01 -12.46 -15.10
N PRO A 107 2.60 -13.64 -14.59
CA PRO A 107 2.19 -13.84 -13.19
C PRO A 107 3.26 -13.44 -12.18
N THR A 108 4.51 -13.87 -12.37
CA THR A 108 5.59 -13.55 -11.42
C THR A 108 5.87 -12.05 -11.35
N ARG A 109 5.91 -11.36 -12.50
CA ARG A 109 6.11 -9.90 -12.52
C ARG A 109 4.94 -9.16 -11.87
N TRP A 110 3.72 -9.60 -12.12
CA TRP A 110 2.52 -9.07 -11.48
C TRP A 110 2.59 -9.23 -9.96
N MET A 111 2.91 -10.42 -9.47
CA MET A 111 3.06 -10.72 -8.04
C MET A 111 4.17 -9.87 -7.39
N LEU A 112 5.35 -9.78 -8.02
CA LEU A 112 6.48 -8.99 -7.52
C LEU A 112 6.14 -7.49 -7.38
N ARG A 113 5.35 -6.93 -8.30
CA ARG A 113 4.86 -5.56 -8.19
C ARG A 113 3.99 -5.39 -6.94
N ILE A 114 3.02 -6.28 -6.73
CA ILE A 114 2.06 -6.17 -5.63
C ILE A 114 2.75 -6.30 -4.28
N VAL A 115 3.62 -7.31 -4.10
CA VAL A 115 4.34 -7.49 -2.83
C VAL A 115 5.19 -6.28 -2.49
N THR A 116 5.77 -5.61 -3.50
CA THR A 116 6.57 -4.39 -3.33
C THR A 116 5.69 -3.19 -2.99
N ASP A 117 4.62 -2.96 -3.73
CA ASP A 117 3.82 -1.74 -3.59
C ASP A 117 2.95 -1.77 -2.32
N VAL A 118 2.31 -2.91 -2.02
CA VAL A 118 1.46 -3.06 -0.83
C VAL A 118 2.27 -2.84 0.46
N GLN A 119 3.45 -3.46 0.57
CA GLN A 119 4.24 -3.34 1.80
C GLN A 119 4.76 -1.91 2.01
N ARG A 120 5.10 -1.20 0.93
CA ARG A 120 5.56 0.20 1.00
C ARG A 120 4.43 1.17 1.35
N GLU A 121 3.24 0.95 0.82
CA GLU A 121 2.07 1.79 1.09
C GLU A 121 1.57 1.63 2.53
N LEU A 122 1.54 0.39 3.04
CA LEU A 122 0.85 0.05 4.28
C LEU A 122 1.74 -0.07 5.52
N VAL A 123 3.06 -0.08 5.36
CA VAL A 123 3.99 -0.25 6.48
C VAL A 123 3.80 0.83 7.55
N GLY A 124 3.80 0.41 8.83
CA GLY A 124 3.72 1.33 9.98
C GLY A 124 2.35 1.99 10.18
N LEU A 125 1.33 1.60 9.41
CA LEU A 125 -0.04 2.07 9.62
C LEU A 125 -0.73 1.32 10.77
N ARG A 126 -0.41 0.03 10.95
CA ARG A 126 -1.01 -0.88 11.93
C ARG A 126 0.01 -1.90 12.44
N ALA A 127 -0.26 -2.49 13.60
CA ALA A 127 0.45 -3.67 14.05
C ALA A 127 0.18 -4.85 13.10
N ASP A 128 1.12 -5.79 13.03
CA ASP A 128 1.12 -6.95 12.14
C ASP A 128 -0.21 -7.73 12.15
N LYS A 129 -0.67 -8.19 13.31
CA LYS A 129 -1.89 -9.01 13.45
C LYS A 129 -3.17 -8.22 13.22
N ASP A 130 -3.15 -6.90 13.41
CA ASP A 130 -4.33 -6.07 13.23
C ASP A 130 -4.78 -6.02 11.75
N TRP A 131 -3.90 -6.31 10.79
CA TRP A 131 -4.26 -6.43 9.37
C TRP A 131 -5.31 -7.49 9.08
N VAL A 132 -5.33 -8.59 9.85
CA VAL A 132 -6.29 -9.69 9.66
C VAL A 132 -7.33 -9.78 10.77
N LEU A 133 -7.01 -9.32 11.98
CA LEU A 133 -7.94 -9.38 13.11
C LEU A 133 -8.99 -8.27 13.06
N ARG A 134 -8.62 -7.07 12.61
CA ARG A 134 -9.52 -5.91 12.53
C ARG A 134 -10.21 -5.86 11.18
N ASP A 135 -11.48 -5.47 11.18
CA ASP A 135 -12.25 -5.41 9.94
C ASP A 135 -11.75 -4.30 9.01
N GLU A 136 -11.37 -3.18 9.59
CA GLU A 136 -10.79 -2.03 8.90
C GLU A 136 -9.45 -2.40 8.26
N GLY A 137 -8.63 -3.18 8.96
CA GLY A 137 -7.35 -3.70 8.44
C GLY A 137 -7.57 -4.62 7.25
N ARG A 138 -8.54 -5.54 7.34
CA ARG A 138 -8.89 -6.45 6.22
C ARG A 138 -9.40 -5.69 5.00
N GLU A 139 -10.25 -4.69 5.20
CA GLU A 139 -10.77 -3.89 4.09
C GLU A 139 -9.67 -3.06 3.43
N GLU A 140 -8.85 -2.35 4.21
CA GLU A 140 -7.75 -1.53 3.71
C GLU A 140 -6.74 -2.38 2.92
N LEU A 141 -6.33 -3.53 3.45
CA LEU A 141 -5.42 -4.45 2.75
C LEU A 141 -6.05 -5.05 1.50
N ALA A 142 -7.32 -5.47 1.54
CA ALA A 142 -8.00 -6.02 0.37
C ALA A 142 -8.12 -4.99 -0.76
N ARG A 143 -8.44 -3.74 -0.44
CA ARG A 143 -8.51 -2.66 -1.45
C ARG A 143 -7.13 -2.30 -1.99
N ALA A 144 -6.11 -2.22 -1.13
CA ALA A 144 -4.73 -2.00 -1.57
C ALA A 144 -4.27 -3.12 -2.51
N PHE A 145 -4.51 -4.38 -2.15
CA PHE A 145 -4.21 -5.54 -2.98
C PHE A 145 -4.86 -5.43 -4.37
N LEU A 146 -6.17 -5.22 -4.45
CA LEU A 146 -6.89 -5.11 -5.73
C LEU A 146 -6.38 -3.92 -6.57
N ARG A 147 -6.15 -2.77 -5.92
CA ARG A 147 -5.59 -1.58 -6.56
C ARG A 147 -4.22 -1.86 -7.20
N PHE A 148 -3.28 -2.43 -6.46
CA PHE A 148 -1.94 -2.75 -6.97
C PHE A 148 -1.92 -3.97 -7.89
N ALA A 149 -2.92 -4.86 -7.79
CA ALA A 149 -3.18 -5.90 -8.76
C ALA A 149 -3.66 -5.35 -10.11
N GLY A 150 -4.09 -4.09 -10.16
CA GLY A 150 -4.57 -3.44 -11.39
C GLY A 150 -6.00 -3.84 -11.75
N VAL A 151 -6.83 -4.14 -10.76
CA VAL A 151 -8.24 -4.54 -10.94
C VAL A 151 -9.16 -3.70 -10.05
N LEU A 152 -10.42 -3.54 -10.46
CA LEU A 152 -11.48 -2.98 -9.63
C LEU A 152 -12.16 -4.09 -8.81
N PRO A 153 -12.65 -3.84 -7.59
CA PRO A 153 -13.53 -4.80 -6.93
C PRO A 153 -14.77 -5.09 -7.78
N ALA A 154 -15.22 -6.35 -7.83
CA ALA A 154 -16.39 -6.73 -8.61
C ALA A 154 -17.61 -5.85 -8.28
N GLY A 155 -18.26 -5.31 -9.32
CA GLY A 155 -19.45 -4.46 -9.19
C GLY A 155 -19.15 -2.99 -8.82
N GLU A 156 -17.89 -2.59 -8.69
CA GLU A 156 -17.51 -1.20 -8.46
C GLU A 156 -17.06 -0.53 -9.77
N ALA A 157 -17.57 0.69 -10.03
CA ALA A 157 -17.02 1.56 -11.06
C ALA A 157 -15.72 2.23 -10.56
N ALA A 158 -14.85 2.65 -11.47
CA ALA A 158 -13.55 3.23 -11.13
C ALA A 158 -13.63 4.40 -10.14
N ALA A 159 -14.57 5.33 -10.35
CA ALA A 159 -14.78 6.46 -9.44
C ALA A 159 -15.23 6.01 -8.04
N ALA A 160 -16.16 5.06 -7.96
CA ALA A 160 -16.65 4.53 -6.69
C ALA A 160 -15.54 3.76 -5.94
N ALA A 161 -14.74 2.98 -6.65
CA ALA A 161 -13.60 2.26 -6.06
C ALA A 161 -12.54 3.23 -5.51
N GLN A 162 -12.28 4.32 -6.23
CA GLN A 162 -11.38 5.37 -5.78
C GLN A 162 -11.93 6.08 -4.53
N ASP A 163 -13.19 6.49 -4.53
CA ASP A 163 -13.81 7.17 -3.37
C ASP A 163 -13.76 6.28 -2.13
N ARG A 164 -14.08 4.99 -2.28
CA ARG A 164 -14.01 4.03 -1.17
C ARG A 164 -12.59 3.77 -0.69
N TRP A 165 -11.61 3.72 -1.60
CA TRP A 165 -10.20 3.65 -1.22
C TRP A 165 -9.79 4.86 -0.38
N LEU A 166 -10.12 6.09 -0.82
CA LEU A 166 -9.80 7.31 -0.08
C LEU A 166 -10.46 7.34 1.31
N ALA A 167 -11.66 6.79 1.43
CA ALA A 167 -12.36 6.71 2.71
C ALA A 167 -11.67 5.77 3.72
N VAL A 168 -11.06 4.66 3.28
CA VAL A 168 -10.46 3.65 4.18
C VAL A 168 -8.94 3.70 4.29
N SER A 169 -8.25 4.37 3.36
CA SER A 169 -6.79 4.43 3.33
C SER A 169 -6.24 5.29 4.46
N THR A 170 -5.65 4.64 5.45
CA THR A 170 -4.95 5.28 6.56
C THR A 170 -3.72 6.03 6.05
N ALA A 171 -3.06 5.52 5.00
CA ALA A 171 -1.94 6.19 4.32
C ALA A 171 -2.39 7.56 3.77
N TYR A 172 -3.47 7.58 2.99
CA TYR A 172 -4.02 8.80 2.43
C TYR A 172 -4.44 9.81 3.51
N GLN A 173 -5.08 9.33 4.58
CA GLN A 173 -5.48 10.18 5.70
C GLN A 173 -4.27 10.83 6.39
N ARG A 174 -3.18 10.07 6.60
CA ARG A 174 -1.93 10.61 7.18
C ARG A 174 -1.28 11.66 6.28
N ASP A 175 -1.23 11.40 4.97
CA ASP A 175 -0.68 12.34 3.99
C ASP A 175 -1.50 13.63 3.92
N LEU A 176 -2.83 13.53 3.95
CA LEU A 176 -3.73 14.68 3.98
C LEU A 176 -3.50 15.52 5.23
N VAL A 177 -3.43 14.90 6.42
CA VAL A 177 -3.15 15.61 7.68
C VAL A 177 -1.79 16.31 7.62
N ARG A 178 -0.77 15.66 7.07
CA ARG A 178 0.56 16.24 6.91
C ARG A 178 0.55 17.44 5.96
N ALA A 179 -0.15 17.32 4.84
CA ALA A 179 -0.30 18.41 3.89
C ALA A 179 -1.02 19.61 4.52
N MET A 180 -2.11 19.36 5.27
CA MET A 180 -2.84 20.40 6.00
C MET A 180 -1.96 21.12 7.03
N ALA A 181 -1.12 20.38 7.77
CA ALA A 181 -0.21 20.98 8.75
C ALA A 181 0.85 21.89 8.09
N VAL A 182 1.36 21.51 6.91
CA VAL A 182 2.30 22.34 6.15
C VAL A 182 1.63 23.63 5.68
N GLU A 183 0.41 23.55 5.15
CA GLU A 183 -0.33 24.72 4.70
C GLU A 183 -0.71 25.65 5.86
N GLN A 184 -1.09 25.10 7.01
CA GLN A 184 -1.35 25.89 8.22
C GLN A 184 -0.08 26.63 8.68
N ALA A 185 1.07 25.96 8.73
CA ALA A 185 2.33 26.60 9.13
C ALA A 185 2.72 27.75 8.17
N ARG A 186 2.48 27.59 6.87
CA ARG A 186 2.69 28.63 5.85
C ARG A 186 1.76 29.83 6.06
N ALA A 187 0.49 29.57 6.36
CA ALA A 187 -0.47 30.64 6.65
C ALA A 187 -0.08 31.45 7.88
N GLU A 188 0.33 30.78 8.97
CA GLU A 188 0.79 31.43 10.20
C GLU A 188 2.08 32.25 10.00
N GLU A 189 2.98 31.80 9.13
CA GLU A 189 4.17 32.57 8.75
C GLU A 189 3.81 33.84 7.96
N LEU A 190 2.88 33.73 7.01
CA LEU A 190 2.40 34.86 6.23
C LEU A 190 1.70 35.91 7.11
N GLU A 191 0.86 35.48 8.05
CA GLU A 191 0.20 36.38 9.00
C GLU A 191 1.21 37.12 9.88
N ARG A 192 2.22 36.41 10.40
CA ARG A 192 3.31 37.03 11.18
C ARG A 192 4.09 38.05 10.35
N ALA A 193 4.38 37.76 9.09
CA ALA A 193 5.08 38.69 8.20
C ALA A 193 4.24 39.96 7.92
N LEU A 194 2.95 39.80 7.63
CA LEU A 194 2.02 40.92 7.41
C LEU A 194 1.85 41.78 8.66
N ALA A 195 1.75 41.17 9.84
CA ALA A 195 1.67 41.89 11.11
C ALA A 195 2.96 42.69 11.39
N ALA A 196 4.13 42.07 11.17
CA ALA A 196 5.41 42.74 11.33
C ALA A 196 5.59 43.92 10.35
N GLN A 197 5.13 43.76 9.11
CA GLN A 197 5.16 44.85 8.12
C GLN A 197 4.26 46.01 8.55
N LYS A 198 3.00 45.74 8.92
CA LYS A 198 2.08 46.77 9.42
C LYS A 198 2.63 47.51 10.64
N ALA A 199 3.27 46.80 11.56
CA ALA A 199 3.91 47.41 12.73
C ALA A 199 5.06 48.36 12.34
N LYS A 200 5.90 47.98 11.36
CA LYS A 200 6.96 48.83 10.82
C LYS A 200 6.41 50.08 10.13
N GLU A 201 5.36 49.94 9.33
CA GLU A 201 4.70 51.04 8.63
C GLU A 201 4.08 52.04 9.62
N ALA A 202 3.39 51.54 10.66
CA ALA A 202 2.84 52.39 11.72
C ALA A 202 3.95 53.17 12.45
N ALA A 203 5.04 52.50 12.85
CA ALA A 203 6.16 53.16 13.54
C ALA A 203 6.82 54.25 12.66
N ALA A 204 6.95 54.02 11.35
CA ALA A 204 7.48 55.00 10.40
C ALA A 204 6.58 56.23 10.23
N GLN A 205 5.26 56.08 10.36
CA GLN A 205 4.31 57.20 10.32
C GLN A 205 4.41 58.08 11.58
N TYR A 206 4.55 57.49 12.77
CA TYR A 206 4.71 58.25 14.01
C TYR A 206 6.05 58.97 14.13
N ALA A 207 7.12 58.47 13.49
CA ALA A 207 8.44 59.11 13.52
C ALA A 207 8.60 60.29 12.55
N ASN A 208 7.65 60.50 11.63
CA ASN A 208 7.65 61.61 10.66
C ASN A 208 6.75 62.79 11.08
N TYR A 209 6.30 62.82 12.32
CA TYR A 209 5.55 63.92 12.93
C TYR A 209 6.34 64.52 14.10
#